data_AF-A0A8T8X7V4-F1
#
_entry.id   AF-A0A8T8X7V4-F1
#
_cell.length_a   1.000
_cell.length_b   1.000
_cell.length_c   1.000
_cell.angle_alpha   90.00
_cell.angle_beta   90.00
_cell.angle_gamma   90.00
#
_symmetry.space_group_name_H-M   'P 1'
#
loop_
_entity.id
_entity.type
_entity.pdbx_description
1 polymer ?
#
loop_
_entity_poly.entity_id
_entity_poly.type
_entity_poly.pdbx_seq_one_letter_code
_entity_poly.pdbx_strand_id
1 'polypeptide(L)'
;MDQQQLPLSPPSEPTPSLTAKLVPLDSPVRTTPIHEVLSSIRVPGPPLQPHQYNPVTCEPIHMDDGMRAQLEQLRQEFPSPEAALKEQEQVAREIKQKMEEAEKKREEIQKAMDKKIKERNTEMKVLSKYQKVKASDIPS
;
A
#
# COMPACT_ATOMS: atom_id res chain seq x y z
N MET A 1 22.60 36.42 -29.88
CA MET A 1 23.28 36.27 -28.58
C MET A 1 22.20 35.93 -27.58
N ASP A 2 21.92 34.63 -27.45
CA ASP A 2 20.87 34.12 -26.58
C ASP A 2 21.38 34.09 -25.14
N GLN A 3 20.91 35.04 -24.33
CA GLN A 3 21.18 35.04 -22.90
C GLN A 3 20.30 33.95 -22.27
N GLN A 4 20.90 32.79 -21.99
CA GLN A 4 20.33 31.76 -21.12
C GLN A 4 20.14 32.34 -19.71
N GLN A 5 18.95 32.86 -19.44
CA GLN A 5 18.58 33.29 -18.09
C GLN A 5 18.26 32.04 -17.27
N LEU A 6 19.16 31.66 -16.35
CA LEU A 6 18.87 30.60 -15.37
C LEU A 6 17.59 30.95 -14.59
N PRO A 7 16.80 29.96 -14.17
CA PRO A 7 15.61 30.20 -13.36
C PRO A 7 16.03 30.86 -12.04
N LEU A 8 15.30 31.91 -11.67
CA LEU A 8 15.50 32.63 -10.41
C LEU A 8 15.34 31.67 -9.23
N SER A 9 16.30 31.67 -8.31
CA SER A 9 16.19 30.94 -7.05
C SER A 9 14.94 31.38 -6.28
N PRO A 10 14.31 30.48 -5.50
CA PRO A 10 13.18 30.86 -4.66
C PRO A 10 13.58 31.96 -3.65
N PRO A 11 12.66 32.86 -3.29
CA PRO A 11 12.92 33.90 -2.30
C PRO A 11 13.25 33.28 -0.93
N SER A 12 14.15 33.91 -0.18
CA SER A 12 14.49 33.50 1.19
C SER A 12 13.24 33.44 2.07
N GLU A 13 13.13 32.40 2.90
CA GLU A 13 12.06 32.31 3.91
C GLU A 13 12.06 33.56 4.80
N PRO A 14 10.90 34.18 5.05
CA PRO A 14 10.82 35.33 5.92
C PRO A 14 11.17 34.90 7.35
N THR A 15 12.20 35.52 7.93
CA THR A 15 12.55 35.39 9.34
C THR A 15 11.30 35.69 10.19
N PRO A 16 10.86 34.80 11.09
CA PRO A 16 9.66 35.02 11.88
C PRO A 16 9.87 36.26 12.77
N SER A 17 9.21 37.37 12.38
CA SER A 17 9.16 38.58 13.18
C SER A 17 8.48 38.28 14.51
N LEU A 18 9.17 38.53 15.63
CA LEU A 18 8.62 38.43 16.99
C LEU A 18 7.41 39.38 17.24
N THR A 19 7.07 40.22 16.26
CA THR A 19 5.98 41.20 16.30
C THR A 19 4.81 40.83 15.39
N ALA A 20 4.79 39.62 14.81
CA ALA A 20 3.67 39.15 14.01
C ALA A 20 2.43 38.98 14.90
N LYS A 21 1.49 39.94 14.84
CA LYS A 21 0.21 39.86 15.52
C LYS A 21 -0.50 38.59 15.08
N LEU A 22 -0.74 37.67 16.01
CA LEU A 22 -1.49 36.45 15.74
C LEU A 22 -2.88 36.84 15.22
N VAL A 23 -3.14 36.55 13.95
CA VAL A 23 -4.45 36.79 13.33
C VAL A 23 -5.45 35.85 14.00
N PRO A 24 -6.53 36.34 14.63
CA PRO A 24 -7.55 35.48 15.24
C PRO A 24 -8.15 34.49 14.22
N LEU A 25 -8.60 33.32 14.69
CA LEU A 25 -9.21 32.28 13.84
C LEU A 25 -10.44 32.81 13.09
N ASP A 26 -11.21 33.68 13.73
CA ASP A 26 -12.42 34.29 13.18
C ASP A 26 -12.13 35.52 12.30
N SER A 27 -10.86 35.85 12.06
CA SER A 27 -10.51 37.02 11.24
C SER A 27 -10.86 36.78 9.78
N PRO A 28 -11.54 37.75 9.11
CA PRO A 28 -11.87 37.63 7.69
C PRO A 28 -10.63 37.48 6.80
N VAL A 29 -9.46 37.95 7.26
CA VAL A 29 -8.18 37.77 6.57
C VAL A 29 -7.84 36.29 6.34
N ARG A 30 -8.32 35.38 7.19
CA ARG A 30 -8.11 33.92 7.06
C ARG A 30 -9.04 33.25 6.05
N THR A 31 -10.15 33.90 5.67
CA THR A 31 -11.16 33.34 4.76
C THR A 31 -11.26 34.06 3.42
N THR A 32 -10.66 35.26 3.31
CA THR A 32 -10.52 35.98 2.05
C THR A 32 -9.49 35.30 1.14
N PRO A 33 -9.85 34.92 -0.09
CA PRO A 33 -8.91 34.41 -1.08
C PRO A 33 -7.76 35.40 -1.33
N ILE A 34 -6.55 34.87 -1.50
CA ILE A 34 -5.38 35.68 -1.88
C ILE A 34 -5.51 36.20 -3.32
N HIS A 35 -6.36 35.59 -4.14
CA HIS A 35 -6.59 35.96 -5.53
C HIS A 35 -8.05 35.72 -5.92
N GLU A 36 -8.63 36.57 -6.77
CA GLU A 36 -10.05 36.53 -7.16
C GLU A 36 -10.46 35.23 -7.87
N VAL A 37 -9.50 34.58 -8.55
CA VAL A 37 -9.71 33.29 -9.23
C VAL A 37 -9.72 32.11 -8.25
N LEU A 38 -9.18 32.28 -7.03
CA LEU A 38 -9.21 31.23 -6.02
C LEU A 38 -10.58 31.24 -5.34
N SER A 39 -11.23 30.09 -5.35
CA SER A 39 -12.47 29.87 -4.61
C SER A 39 -12.26 30.15 -3.13
N SER A 40 -13.16 30.94 -2.54
CA SER A 40 -13.22 31.14 -1.09
C SER A 40 -13.33 29.79 -0.39
N ILE A 41 -12.40 29.54 0.53
CA ILE A 41 -12.43 28.37 1.41
C ILE A 41 -13.67 28.53 2.29
N ARG A 42 -14.77 27.87 1.92
CA ARG A 42 -15.99 27.82 2.71
C ARG A 42 -15.73 26.99 3.95
N VAL A 43 -15.17 27.60 4.99
CA VAL A 43 -15.28 27.05 6.33
C VAL A 43 -16.74 27.25 6.75
N PRO A 44 -17.50 26.19 7.01
CA PRO A 44 -18.88 26.32 7.46
C PRO A 44 -18.92 27.15 8.76
N GLY A 45 -19.70 28.24 8.75
CA GLY A 45 -19.84 29.16 9.88
C GLY A 45 -20.44 28.59 11.18
N PRO A 46 -21.24 27.50 11.18
CA PRO A 46 -21.68 26.84 12.41
C PRO A 46 -20.64 25.84 12.94
N PRO A 47 -20.68 25.48 14.25
CA PRO A 47 -19.91 24.37 14.77
C PRO A 47 -20.23 23.09 14.00
N LEU A 48 -19.27 22.64 13.18
CA LEU A 48 -19.42 21.42 12.41
C LEU A 48 -19.45 20.21 13.34
N GLN A 49 -20.43 19.34 13.14
CA GLN A 49 -20.42 18.03 13.76
C GLN A 49 -19.31 17.19 13.11
N PRO A 50 -18.27 16.75 13.84
CA PRO A 50 -17.09 16.12 13.24
C PRO A 50 -17.40 14.87 12.40
N HIS A 51 -18.50 14.17 12.71
CA HIS A 51 -18.92 12.94 12.04
C HIS A 51 -19.72 13.18 10.75
N GLN A 52 -19.98 14.42 10.39
CA GLN A 52 -20.78 14.78 9.21
C GLN A 52 -19.95 15.37 8.06
N TYR A 53 -18.64 15.59 8.28
CA TYR A 53 -17.78 16.29 7.33
C TYR A 53 -16.43 15.60 7.20
N ASN A 54 -15.88 15.61 5.98
CA ASN A 54 -14.55 15.09 5.74
C ASN A 54 -13.52 15.98 6.44
N PRO A 55 -12.64 15.44 7.30
CA PRO A 55 -11.72 16.24 8.11
C PRO A 55 -10.64 16.96 7.28
N VAL A 56 -10.42 16.54 6.04
CA VAL A 56 -9.42 17.13 5.13
C VAL A 56 -10.05 18.13 4.18
N THR A 57 -11.21 17.78 3.59
CA THR A 57 -11.85 18.63 2.57
C THR A 57 -12.92 19.56 3.13
N CYS A 58 -13.36 19.35 4.38
CA CYS A 58 -14.50 20.05 5.00
C CYS A 58 -15.81 19.95 4.20
N GLU A 59 -15.91 18.98 3.29
CA GLU A 59 -17.12 18.71 2.54
C GLU A 59 -18.08 17.85 3.38
N PRO A 60 -19.41 18.06 3.28
CA PRO A 60 -20.37 17.17 3.90
C PRO A 60 -20.11 15.73 3.44
N ILE A 61 -20.04 14.80 4.40
CA ILE A 61 -20.04 13.37 4.13
C ILE A 61 -21.44 13.04 3.63
N HIS A 62 -21.66 13.17 2.33
CA HIS A 62 -22.81 12.60 1.67
C HIS A 62 -22.63 11.09 1.71
N MET A 63 -23.34 10.44 2.62
CA MET A 63 -23.64 9.03 2.49
C MET A 63 -24.50 8.90 1.23
N ASP A 64 -23.84 8.71 0.09
CA ASP A 64 -24.50 8.35 -1.16
C ASP A 64 -25.32 7.07 -0.93
N ASP A 65 -26.35 6.85 -1.75
CA ASP A 65 -27.20 5.67 -1.61
C ASP A 65 -26.40 4.36 -1.74
N GLY A 66 -25.23 4.41 -2.42
CA GLY A 66 -24.28 3.31 -2.53
C GLY A 66 -23.63 2.92 -1.20
N MET A 67 -23.04 3.85 -0.46
CA MET A 67 -22.44 3.57 0.85
C MET A 67 -23.49 3.11 1.87
N ARG A 68 -24.70 3.68 1.83
CA ARG A 68 -25.79 3.22 2.70
C ARG A 68 -26.22 1.79 2.39
N ALA A 69 -26.35 1.45 1.11
CA ALA A 69 -26.68 0.10 0.69
C ALA A 69 -25.60 -0.91 1.11
N GLN A 70 -24.32 -0.56 0.96
CA GLN A 70 -23.20 -1.39 1.40
C GLN A 70 -23.20 -1.58 2.93
N LEU A 71 -23.46 -0.50 3.69
CA LEU A 71 -23.53 -0.58 5.14
C LEU A 71 -24.72 -1.43 5.61
N GLU A 72 -25.86 -1.32 4.94
CA GLU A 72 -27.04 -2.13 5.23
C GLU A 72 -26.81 -3.61 4.92
N GLN A 73 -26.18 -3.90 3.78
CA GLN A 73 -25.77 -5.26 3.44
C GLN A 73 -24.83 -5.85 4.51
N LEU A 74 -23.83 -5.07 4.95
CA LEU A 74 -22.88 -5.51 5.97
C LEU A 74 -23.58 -5.76 7.32
N ARG A 75 -24.60 -4.97 7.67
CA ARG A 75 -25.42 -5.21 8.88
C ARG A 75 -26.28 -6.45 8.77
N GLN A 76 -26.76 -6.79 7.58
CA GLN A 76 -27.50 -8.03 7.34
C GLN A 76 -26.59 -9.26 7.43
N GLU A 77 -25.39 -9.16 6.85
CA GLU A 77 -24.38 -10.23 6.87
C GLU A 77 -23.80 -10.43 8.27
N PHE A 78 -23.59 -9.33 9.02
CA PHE A 78 -23.04 -9.34 10.37
C PHE A 78 -23.94 -8.61 11.38
N PRO A 79 -25.03 -9.25 11.85
CA PRO A 79 -25.99 -8.61 12.74
C PRO A 79 -25.44 -8.28 14.15
N SER A 80 -24.34 -8.93 14.54
CA SER A 80 -23.71 -8.78 15.84
C SER A 80 -22.20 -8.63 15.71
N PRO A 81 -21.55 -7.80 16.55
CA PRO A 81 -20.10 -7.73 16.64
C PRO A 81 -19.45 -9.10 16.90
N GLU A 82 -20.10 -9.97 17.68
CA GLU A 82 -19.58 -11.31 17.96
C GLU A 82 -19.63 -12.21 16.72
N ALA A 83 -20.64 -12.05 15.86
CA ALA A 83 -20.76 -12.80 14.61
C ALA A 83 -19.67 -12.37 13.62
N ALA A 84 -19.43 -11.06 13.48
CA ALA A 84 -18.34 -10.52 12.68
C ALA A 84 -16.96 -11.05 13.12
N LEU A 85 -16.72 -11.09 14.43
CA LEU A 85 -15.45 -11.58 14.98
C LEU A 85 -15.26 -13.09 14.72
N LYS A 86 -16.31 -13.90 14.87
CA LYS A 86 -16.24 -15.35 14.60
C LYS A 86 -15.96 -15.64 13.13
N GLU A 87 -16.59 -14.91 12.22
CA GLU A 87 -16.35 -15.09 10.80
C GLU A 87 -14.95 -14.64 10.40
N GLN A 88 -14.48 -13.51 10.93
CA GLN A 88 -13.10 -13.08 10.76
C GLN A 88 -12.11 -14.14 11.26
N GLU A 89 -12.39 -14.74 12.42
CA GLU A 89 -11.55 -15.81 12.96
C GLU A 89 -11.56 -17.05 12.07
N GLN A 90 -12.72 -17.46 11.55
CA GLN A 90 -12.83 -18.58 10.63
C GLN A 90 -12.02 -18.33 9.34
N VAL A 91 -12.19 -17.16 8.73
CA VAL A 91 -11.44 -16.75 7.54
C VAL A 91 -9.94 -16.76 7.82
N ALA A 92 -9.52 -16.25 8.98
CA ALA A 92 -8.12 -16.26 9.40
C ALA A 92 -7.57 -17.70 9.54
N ARG A 93 -8.34 -18.62 10.10
CA ARG A 93 -7.96 -20.04 10.21
C ARG A 93 -7.81 -20.70 8.84
N GLU A 94 -8.75 -20.45 7.93
CA GLU A 94 -8.71 -21.01 6.57
C GLU A 94 -7.51 -20.49 5.78
N ILE A 95 -7.19 -19.19 5.89
CA ILE A 95 -6.01 -18.60 5.25
C ILE A 95 -4.74 -19.24 5.83
N LYS A 96 -4.66 -19.38 7.16
CA LYS A 96 -3.51 -20.01 7.82
C LYS A 96 -3.29 -21.43 7.34
N GLN A 97 -4.36 -22.23 7.23
CA GLN A 97 -4.29 -23.59 6.71
C GLN A 97 -3.79 -23.61 5.25
N LYS A 98 -4.34 -22.73 4.39
CA LYS A 98 -3.88 -22.63 2.99
C LYS A 98 -2.41 -22.26 2.87
N MET A 99 -1.91 -21.40 3.76
CA MET A 99 -0.49 -21.04 3.81
C MET A 99 0.38 -22.23 4.20
N GLU A 100 -0.01 -22.98 5.24
CA GLU A 100 0.72 -24.17 5.69
C GLU A 100 0.78 -25.26 4.62
N GLU A 101 -0.36 -25.52 3.95
CA GLU A 101 -0.40 -26.49 2.84
C GLU A 101 0.47 -26.05 1.65
N ALA A 102 0.50 -24.76 1.34
CA ALA A 102 1.34 -24.22 0.28
C ALA A 102 2.83 -24.31 0.64
N GLU A 103 3.18 -24.06 1.90
CA GLU A 103 4.55 -24.19 2.41
C GLU A 103 5.03 -25.64 2.35
N LYS A 104 4.21 -26.58 2.84
CA LYS A 104 4.52 -28.01 2.78
C LYS A 104 4.76 -28.48 1.34
N LYS A 105 3.91 -28.07 0.38
CA LYS A 105 4.11 -28.39 -1.04
C LYS A 105 5.41 -27.83 -1.58
N ARG A 106 5.79 -26.59 -1.20
CA ARG A 106 7.08 -26.00 -1.59
C ARG A 106 8.25 -26.79 -1.04
N GLU A 107 8.19 -27.21 0.22
CA GLU A 107 9.24 -28.02 0.84
C GLU A 107 9.38 -29.39 0.15
N GLU A 108 8.27 -30.07 -0.12
CA GLU A 108 8.26 -31.36 -0.83
C GLU A 108 8.87 -31.24 -2.23
N ILE A 109 8.50 -30.20 -2.99
CA ILE A 109 9.05 -29.93 -4.32
C ILE A 109 10.57 -29.65 -4.22
N GLN A 110 11.00 -28.82 -3.27
CA GLN A 110 12.41 -28.51 -3.07
C GLN A 110 13.22 -29.77 -2.76
N LYS A 111 12.73 -30.62 -1.86
CA LYS A 111 13.37 -31.89 -1.52
C LYS A 111 13.46 -32.84 -2.72
N ALA A 112 12.41 -32.88 -3.56
CA ALA A 112 12.41 -33.67 -4.79
C ALA A 112 13.44 -33.15 -5.80
N MET A 113 13.53 -31.83 -5.97
CA MET A 113 14.54 -31.19 -6.82
C MET A 113 15.95 -31.51 -6.34
N ASP A 114 16.23 -31.34 -5.05
CA ASP A 114 17.55 -31.61 -4.47
C ASP A 114 17.96 -33.09 -4.66
N LYS A 115 17.00 -34.01 -4.51
CA LYS A 115 17.22 -35.43 -4.78
C LYS A 115 17.58 -35.66 -6.25
N LYS A 116 16.83 -35.08 -7.18
CA LYS A 116 17.08 -35.20 -8.62
C LYS A 116 18.43 -34.61 -9.02
N ILE A 117 18.83 -33.49 -8.41
CA ILE A 117 20.15 -32.89 -8.61
C ILE A 117 21.25 -33.85 -8.17
N LYS A 118 21.11 -34.48 -7.01
CA LYS A 118 22.09 -35.46 -6.50
C LYS A 118 22.21 -36.70 -7.40
N GLU A 119 21.08 -37.24 -7.85
CA GLU A 119 21.03 -38.36 -8.81
C GLU A 119 21.77 -37.99 -10.09
N ARG A 120 21.38 -36.88 -10.72
CA ARG A 120 22.00 -36.36 -11.95
C ARG A 120 23.50 -36.11 -11.80
N ASN A 121 23.93 -35.51 -10.68
CA ASN A 121 25.36 -35.27 -10.40
C ASN A 121 26.16 -36.58 -10.39
N THR A 122 25.58 -37.62 -9.78
CA THR A 122 26.22 -38.93 -9.67
C THR A 122 26.30 -39.61 -11.03
N GLU A 123 25.20 -39.62 -11.79
CA GLU A 123 25.14 -40.14 -13.15
C GLU A 123 26.17 -39.45 -14.06
N MET A 124 26.25 -38.12 -14.03
CA MET A 124 27.24 -37.36 -14.80
C MET A 124 28.68 -37.70 -14.43
N LYS A 125 28.95 -37.92 -13.13
CA LYS A 125 30.28 -38.33 -12.67
C LYS A 125 30.65 -39.73 -13.20
N VAL A 126 29.69 -40.66 -13.21
CA VAL A 126 29.89 -42.01 -13.76
C VAL A 126 30.09 -41.96 -15.28
N LEU A 127 29.24 -41.23 -16.00
CA LEU A 127 29.33 -41.06 -17.44
C LEU A 127 30.68 -40.47 -17.86
N SER A 128 31.13 -39.42 -17.17
CA SER A 128 32.42 -38.78 -17.43
C SER A 128 33.60 -39.75 -17.24
N LYS A 129 33.57 -40.58 -16.19
CA LYS A 129 34.59 -41.62 -15.98
C LYS A 129 34.58 -42.66 -17.10
N TYR A 130 33.40 -43.11 -17.52
CA TYR A 130 33.28 -44.08 -18.61
C TYR A 130 33.81 -43.54 -19.93
N GLN A 131 33.44 -42.31 -20.28
CA GLN A 131 33.95 -41.63 -21.48
C GLN A 131 35.47 -41.47 -21.43
N LYS A 132 36.04 -41.11 -20.27
CA LYS A 132 37.49 -40.99 -20.10
C LYS A 132 38.22 -42.31 -20.34
N VAL A 133 37.71 -43.42 -19.79
CA VAL A 133 38.29 -44.76 -20.03
C VAL A 133 38.16 -45.14 -21.49
N LYS A 134 36.98 -44.97 -22.10
CA LYS A 134 36.76 -45.28 -23.51
C LYS A 134 37.63 -44.46 -24.47
N ALA A 135 37.89 -43.19 -24.15
CA ALA A 135 38.80 -42.36 -24.93
C ALA A 135 40.27 -42.80 -24.81
N SER A 136 40.68 -43.33 -23.64
CA SER A 136 42.02 -43.90 -23.44
C SER A 136 42.22 -45.27 -24.12
N ASP A 137 41.14 -46.03 -24.37
CA ASP A 137 41.18 -47.36 -24.99
C ASP A 137 41.26 -47.35 -26.53
N ILE A 138 41.27 -46.17 -27.17
CA ILE A 138 41.46 -46.05 -28.63
C ILE A 138 42.97 -45.99 -28.89
N PRO A 139 43.59 -47.03 -29.48
CA PRO A 139 45.01 -46.99 -29.82
C PRO A 139 45.27 -45.90 -30.87
N SER A 140 46.32 -45.11 -30.65
CA SER A 140 46.78 -44.05 -31.56
C SER A 140 47.38 -44.57 -32.86
#